data_AF-A0A661J1M5-F1
#
_entry.id   AF-A0A661J1M5-F1
#
_cell.length_a   1.000
_cell.length_b   1.000
_cell.length_c   1.000
_cell.angle_alpha   90.00
_cell.angle_beta   90.00
_cell.angle_gamma   90.00
#
_symmetry.space_group_name_H-M   'P 1'
#
loop_
_entity.id
_entity.type
_entity.pdbx_description
1 polymer ?
#
loop_
_entity_poly.entity_id
_entity_poly.type
_entity_poly.pdbx_seq_one_letter_code
_entity_poly.pdbx_strand_id
1 'polypeptide(L)'
;MKQKARNNNRSVESQLYDLLFRRVETLLLLGALFFLLLAILDYVVVPHLFSSFLLIRATASTFLLICFVVLQKLKNKKPPLLPLVFTGTAVSVSAIELMILKFNAHQSPYYAGIVLLVIFVLGMLPLSFKVSLAIAVLTHSVYLIPILIFDQINNMQTFFTNNFFLGSILVTLLFWRQMDQRRL
;
A
#
# COMPACT_ATOMS: atom_id res chain seq x y z
N MET A 1 -8.46 30.07 29.13
CA MET A 1 -9.04 29.03 28.22
C MET A 1 -8.18 28.70 27.00
N LYS A 2 -7.66 29.67 26.23
CA LYS A 2 -6.83 29.40 25.03
C LYS A 2 -5.56 28.55 25.28
N GLN A 3 -4.90 28.70 26.43
CA GLN A 3 -3.66 27.96 26.75
C GLN A 3 -3.90 26.49 27.13
N LYS A 4 -5.05 26.18 27.76
CA LYS A 4 -5.47 24.81 28.08
C LYS A 4 -5.85 24.03 26.80
N ALA A 5 -6.56 24.68 25.88
CA ALA A 5 -6.86 24.11 24.55
C ALA A 5 -5.58 23.87 23.72
N ARG A 6 -4.62 24.79 23.76
CA ARG A 6 -3.33 24.65 23.05
C ARG A 6 -2.44 23.53 23.61
N ASN A 7 -2.44 23.33 24.92
CA ASN A 7 -1.73 22.21 25.55
C ASN A 7 -2.41 20.86 25.26
N ASN A 8 -3.75 20.83 25.19
CA ASN A 8 -4.47 19.60 24.86
C ASN A 8 -4.23 19.16 23.41
N ASN A 9 -4.24 20.09 22.44
CA ASN A 9 -3.98 19.78 21.04
C ASN A 9 -2.56 19.23 20.80
N ARG A 10 -1.54 19.79 21.47
CA ARG A 10 -0.16 19.28 21.39
C ARG A 10 -0.02 17.85 21.94
N SER A 11 -0.82 17.49 22.95
CA SER A 11 -0.87 16.12 23.48
C SER A 11 -1.44 15.15 22.45
N VAL A 12 -2.59 15.48 21.85
CA VAL A 12 -3.27 14.61 20.86
C VAL A 12 -2.43 14.42 19.59
N GLU A 13 -1.82 15.48 19.06
CA GLU A 13 -0.95 15.39 17.87
C GLU A 13 0.27 14.49 18.12
N SER A 14 0.86 14.54 19.32
CA SER A 14 1.97 13.66 19.69
C SER A 14 1.55 12.19 19.78
N GLN A 15 0.38 11.91 20.35
CA GLN A 15 -0.17 10.55 20.43
C GLN A 15 -0.49 9.98 19.04
N LEU A 16 -1.11 10.77 18.16
CA LEU A 16 -1.37 10.38 16.78
C LEU A 16 -0.07 10.09 16.00
N TYR A 17 0.95 10.92 16.20
CA TYR A 17 2.27 10.70 15.60
C TYR A 17 2.88 9.37 16.08
N ASP A 18 2.88 9.10 17.39
CA ASP A 18 3.48 7.87 17.95
C ASP A 18 2.71 6.62 17.48
N LEU A 19 1.38 6.71 17.39
CA LEU A 19 0.55 5.66 16.82
C LEU A 19 0.88 5.42 15.34
N LEU A 20 0.96 6.48 14.54
CA LEU A 20 1.32 6.39 13.12
C LEU A 20 2.73 5.80 12.94
N PHE A 21 3.69 6.25 13.75
CA PHE A 21 5.07 5.75 13.71
C PHE A 21 5.12 4.24 13.92
N ARG A 22 4.50 3.74 15.00
CA ARG A 22 4.49 2.30 15.33
C ARG A 22 3.82 1.46 14.24
N ARG A 23 2.72 1.96 13.65
CA ARG A 23 2.01 1.24 12.60
C ARG A 23 2.81 1.24 11.29
N VAL A 24 3.42 2.36 10.91
CA VAL A 24 4.31 2.43 9.73
C VAL A 24 5.50 1.48 9.91
N GLU A 25 6.15 1.50 11.07
CA GLU A 25 7.24 0.59 11.42
C GLU A 25 6.83 -0.89 11.24
N THR A 26 5.67 -1.26 11.78
CA THR A 26 5.12 -2.61 11.68
C THR A 26 4.80 -2.98 10.23
N LEU A 27 4.18 -2.07 9.47
CA LEU A 27 3.82 -2.32 8.07
C LEU A 27 5.04 -2.45 7.15
N LEU A 28 6.13 -1.72 7.40
CA LEU A 28 7.36 -1.87 6.63
C LEU A 28 7.96 -3.27 6.81
N LEU A 29 8.01 -3.77 8.05
CA LEU A 29 8.48 -5.12 8.35
C LEU A 29 7.55 -6.21 7.78
N LEU A 30 6.25 -6.08 8.04
CA LEU A 30 5.26 -7.03 7.53
C LEU A 30 5.25 -7.03 6.01
N GLY A 31 5.30 -5.87 5.37
CA GLY A 31 5.37 -5.75 3.91
C GLY A 31 6.60 -6.46 3.37
N ALA A 32 7.79 -6.17 3.90
CA ALA A 32 9.03 -6.83 3.48
C ALA A 32 8.95 -8.36 3.62
N LEU A 33 8.40 -8.85 4.73
CA LEU A 33 8.21 -10.28 4.97
C LEU A 33 7.19 -10.89 4.00
N PHE A 34 6.01 -10.29 3.86
CA PHE A 34 4.94 -10.81 3.00
C PHE A 34 5.31 -10.81 1.53
N PHE A 35 6.07 -9.82 1.05
CA PHE A 35 6.59 -9.83 -0.31
C PHE A 35 7.38 -11.12 -0.60
N LEU A 36 8.21 -11.58 0.34
CA LEU A 36 8.99 -12.81 0.20
C LEU A 36 8.17 -14.08 0.48
N LEU A 37 7.31 -14.09 1.49
CA LEU A 37 6.46 -15.25 1.78
C LEU A 37 5.54 -15.60 0.60
N LEU A 38 5.00 -14.57 -0.06
CA LEU A 38 4.18 -14.75 -1.25
C LEU A 38 4.96 -15.25 -2.48
N ALA A 39 6.30 -15.33 -2.44
CA ALA A 39 7.06 -16.01 -3.49
C ALA A 39 6.78 -17.52 -3.52
N ILE A 40 6.35 -18.11 -2.39
CA ILE A 40 5.90 -19.52 -2.35
C ILE A 40 4.73 -19.73 -3.31
N LEU A 41 3.79 -18.78 -3.36
CA LEU A 41 2.66 -18.82 -4.29
C LEU A 41 3.15 -18.79 -5.74
N ASP A 42 4.12 -17.95 -6.06
CA ASP A 42 4.64 -17.83 -7.43
C ASP A 42 5.34 -19.10 -7.90
N TYR A 43 6.05 -19.79 -7.00
CA TYR A 43 6.69 -21.06 -7.32
C TYR A 43 5.67 -22.12 -7.73
N VAL A 44 4.48 -22.12 -7.09
CA VAL A 44 3.41 -23.08 -7.36
C VAL A 44 2.57 -22.68 -8.58
N VAL A 45 2.19 -21.41 -8.68
CA VAL A 45 1.21 -20.93 -9.67
C VAL A 45 1.86 -20.55 -11.00
N VAL A 46 3.06 -19.96 -10.97
CA VAL A 46 3.74 -19.41 -12.16
C VAL A 46 5.23 -19.78 -12.17
N PRO A 47 5.59 -21.09 -12.19
CA PRO A 47 6.98 -21.53 -12.07
C PRO A 47 7.89 -20.97 -13.17
N HIS A 48 7.36 -20.76 -14.38
CA HIS A 48 8.12 -20.24 -15.51
C HIS A 48 8.55 -18.76 -15.37
N LEU A 49 7.84 -17.95 -14.55
CA LEU A 49 8.23 -16.57 -14.23
C LEU A 49 8.84 -16.42 -12.83
N PHE A 50 9.00 -17.52 -12.08
CA PHE A 50 9.37 -17.49 -10.67
C PHE A 50 10.62 -16.65 -10.40
N SER A 51 11.71 -16.83 -11.16
CA SER A 51 12.94 -16.06 -10.95
C SER A 51 12.74 -14.56 -11.17
N SER A 52 11.93 -14.18 -12.16
CA SER A 52 11.60 -12.77 -12.42
C SER A 52 10.76 -12.20 -11.29
N PHE A 53 9.78 -12.95 -10.80
CA PHE A 53 8.89 -12.51 -9.71
C PHE A 53 9.63 -12.45 -8.37
N LEU A 54 10.50 -13.42 -8.10
CA LEU A 54 11.35 -13.42 -6.92
C LEU A 54 12.27 -12.19 -6.91
N LEU A 55 12.85 -11.81 -8.06
CA LEU A 55 13.67 -10.59 -8.16
C LEU A 55 12.85 -9.33 -7.87
N ILE A 56 11.64 -9.20 -8.45
CA ILE A 56 10.74 -8.07 -8.19
C ILE A 56 10.35 -8.02 -6.70
N ARG A 57 10.05 -9.16 -6.08
CA ARG A 57 9.70 -9.25 -4.66
C ARG A 57 10.89 -8.93 -3.75
N ALA A 58 12.07 -9.45 -4.07
CA ALA A 58 13.29 -9.22 -3.30
C ALA A 58 13.71 -7.75 -3.36
N THR A 59 13.58 -7.10 -4.52
CA THR A 59 13.86 -5.66 -4.66
C THR A 59 12.87 -4.81 -3.86
N ALA A 60 11.56 -5.10 -3.95
CA ALA A 60 10.55 -4.40 -3.15
C ALA A 60 10.74 -4.62 -1.64
N SER A 61 10.99 -5.87 -1.23
CA SER A 61 11.25 -6.23 0.17
C SER A 61 12.50 -5.52 0.72
N THR A 62 13.60 -5.53 -0.05
CA THR A 62 14.83 -4.81 0.32
C THR A 62 14.59 -3.32 0.47
N PHE A 63 13.82 -2.70 -0.44
CA PHE A 63 13.47 -1.28 -0.33
C PHE A 63 12.68 -0.98 0.95
N LEU A 64 11.70 -1.81 1.30
CA LEU A 64 10.92 -1.65 2.53
C LEU A 64 11.78 -1.83 3.79
N LEU A 65 12.74 -2.77 3.78
CA LEU A 65 13.72 -2.94 4.87
C LEU A 65 14.64 -1.73 5.01
N ILE A 66 15.11 -1.15 3.89
CA ILE A 66 15.90 0.10 3.93
C ILE A 66 15.07 1.22 4.55
N CYS A 67 13.81 1.37 4.13
CA CYS A 67 12.87 2.34 4.70
C CYS A 67 12.71 2.14 6.21
N PHE A 68 12.58 0.89 6.67
CA PHE A 68 12.52 0.55 8.10
C PHE A 68 13.79 0.97 8.83
N VAL A 69 14.97 0.61 8.32
CA VAL A 69 16.25 0.98 8.95
C VAL A 69 16.44 2.49 9.03
N VAL A 70 16.08 3.22 7.96
CA VAL A 70 16.12 4.69 7.94
C VAL A 70 15.17 5.27 8.98
N LEU A 71 13.94 4.75 9.07
CA LEU A 71 12.95 5.19 10.06
C LEU A 71 13.48 5.01 11.49
N GLN A 72 14.12 3.88 11.80
CA GLN A 72 14.71 3.62 13.12
C GLN A 72 15.84 4.58 13.45
N LYS A 73 16.74 4.85 12.50
CA LYS A 73 17.84 5.82 12.69
C LYS A 73 17.35 7.23 12.94
N LEU A 74 16.19 7.60 12.37
CA LEU A 74 15.61 8.92 12.50
C LEU A 74 14.62 9.04 13.66
N LYS A 75 14.32 7.97 14.41
CA LYS A 75 13.30 7.94 15.48
C LYS A 75 13.36 9.14 16.43
N ASN A 76 14.55 9.51 16.90
CA ASN A 76 14.74 10.63 17.84
C ASN A 76 14.47 12.01 17.22
N LYS A 77 14.50 12.12 15.88
CA LYS A 77 14.31 13.37 15.12
C LYS A 77 12.87 13.60 14.68
N LYS A 78 11.93 12.70 15.01
CA LYS A 78 10.51 12.74 14.60
C LYS A 78 10.34 12.99 13.08
N PRO A 79 10.80 12.07 12.22
CA PRO A 79 10.77 12.27 10.77
C PRO A 79 9.35 12.41 10.23
N PRO A 80 9.15 13.13 9.12
CA PRO A 80 7.86 13.16 8.45
C PRO A 80 7.51 11.76 7.92
N LEU A 81 6.40 11.19 8.41
CA LEU A 81 6.00 9.82 8.09
C LEU A 81 5.22 9.69 6.77
N LEU A 82 4.51 10.75 6.35
CA LEU A 82 3.70 10.70 5.14
C LEU A 82 4.51 10.41 3.87
N PRO A 83 5.68 11.05 3.61
CA PRO A 83 6.51 10.70 2.46
C PRO A 83 6.86 9.22 2.43
N LEU A 84 7.16 8.62 3.58
CA LEU A 84 7.50 7.20 3.69
C LEU A 84 6.31 6.29 3.37
N VAL A 85 5.10 6.67 3.79
CA VAL A 85 3.87 5.95 3.45
C VAL A 85 3.61 6.01 1.94
N PHE A 86 3.75 7.19 1.33
CA PHE A 86 3.57 7.36 -0.12
C PHE A 86 4.60 6.57 -0.92
N THR A 87 5.89 6.69 -0.60
CA THR A 87 6.96 5.99 -1.33
C THR A 87 6.88 4.49 -1.14
N GLY A 88 6.65 4.03 0.10
CA GLY A 88 6.43 2.60 0.40
C GLY A 88 5.27 2.03 -0.40
N THR A 89 4.13 2.72 -0.40
CA THR A 89 2.94 2.27 -1.16
C THR A 89 3.20 2.29 -2.66
N ALA A 90 3.80 3.36 -3.20
CA ALA A 90 4.11 3.51 -4.62
C ALA A 90 5.03 2.39 -5.11
N VAL A 91 6.11 2.08 -4.38
CA VAL A 91 7.02 1.00 -4.74
C VAL A 91 6.32 -0.36 -4.65
N SER A 92 5.54 -0.60 -3.59
CA SER A 92 4.83 -1.87 -3.43
C SER A 92 3.79 -2.10 -4.53
N VAL A 93 2.95 -1.12 -4.85
CA VAL A 93 1.95 -1.27 -5.93
C VAL A 93 2.63 -1.40 -7.29
N SER A 94 3.70 -0.63 -7.55
CA SER A 94 4.44 -0.73 -8.81
C SER A 94 5.10 -2.10 -8.97
N ALA A 95 5.66 -2.66 -7.91
CA ALA A 95 6.24 -4.01 -7.93
C ALA A 95 5.18 -5.06 -8.28
N ILE A 96 4.00 -4.98 -7.67
CA ILE A 96 2.89 -5.90 -7.98
C ILE A 96 2.40 -5.68 -9.42
N GLU A 97 2.30 -4.43 -9.87
CA GLU A 97 1.88 -4.10 -11.24
C GLU A 97 2.86 -4.63 -12.30
N LEU A 98 4.17 -4.56 -12.04
CA LEU A 98 5.16 -5.18 -12.93
C LEU A 98 4.95 -6.70 -13.05
N MET A 99 4.49 -7.36 -11.99
CA MET A 99 4.12 -8.79 -12.05
C MET A 99 2.82 -9.00 -12.83
N ILE A 100 1.83 -8.11 -12.66
CA ILE A 100 0.56 -8.12 -13.40
C ILE A 100 0.84 -8.06 -14.90
N LEU A 101 1.60 -7.06 -15.36
CA LEU A 101 1.95 -6.87 -16.76
C LEU A 101 2.77 -8.04 -17.34
N LYS A 102 3.67 -8.64 -16.55
CA LYS A 102 4.48 -9.78 -17.00
C LYS A 102 3.72 -11.09 -17.13
N PHE A 103 2.59 -11.25 -16.43
CA PHE A 103 1.83 -12.49 -16.45
C PHE A 103 0.79 -12.51 -17.57
N ASN A 104 -0.32 -11.78 -17.38
CA ASN A 104 -1.45 -11.70 -18.33
C ASN A 104 -2.22 -10.38 -18.16
N ALA A 105 -1.53 -9.34 -17.67
CA ALA A 105 -2.04 -7.97 -17.51
C ALA A 105 -3.49 -7.91 -16.99
N HIS A 106 -4.48 -7.52 -17.80
CA HIS A 106 -5.88 -7.39 -17.34
C HIS A 106 -6.49 -8.65 -16.73
N GLN A 107 -6.01 -9.85 -17.09
CA GLN A 107 -6.51 -11.13 -16.56
C GLN A 107 -5.69 -11.66 -15.38
N SER A 108 -4.65 -10.94 -14.97
CA SER A 108 -3.74 -11.41 -13.94
C SER A 108 -4.42 -11.50 -12.58
N PRO A 109 -4.35 -12.65 -11.87
CA PRO A 109 -4.88 -12.77 -10.51
C PRO A 109 -4.08 -11.94 -9.49
N TYR A 110 -2.91 -11.43 -9.87
CA TYR A 110 -2.01 -10.68 -8.99
C TYR A 110 -2.56 -9.30 -8.57
N TYR A 111 -3.65 -8.82 -9.15
CA TYR A 111 -4.38 -7.65 -8.61
C TYR A 111 -4.86 -7.90 -7.16
N ALA A 112 -5.08 -9.16 -6.77
CA ALA A 112 -5.37 -9.53 -5.39
C ALA A 112 -4.22 -9.15 -4.41
N GLY A 113 -2.98 -9.10 -4.90
CA GLY A 113 -1.86 -8.55 -4.13
C GLY A 113 -2.02 -7.06 -3.85
N ILE A 114 -2.56 -6.28 -4.81
CA ILE A 114 -2.87 -4.86 -4.63
C ILE A 114 -4.01 -4.69 -3.62
N VAL A 115 -5.03 -5.56 -3.68
CA VAL A 115 -6.11 -5.60 -2.68
C VAL A 115 -5.54 -5.80 -1.27
N LEU A 116 -4.64 -6.76 -1.09
CA LEU A 116 -4.01 -7.01 0.19
C LEU A 116 -3.20 -5.78 0.66
N LEU A 117 -2.42 -5.17 -0.23
CA LEU A 117 -1.64 -3.96 0.06
C LEU A 117 -2.53 -2.82 0.58
N VAL A 118 -3.66 -2.54 -0.07
CA VAL A 118 -4.53 -1.42 0.36
C VAL A 118 -5.24 -1.70 1.67
N ILE A 119 -5.56 -2.97 1.97
CA ILE A 119 -6.09 -3.35 3.28
C ILE A 119 -5.07 -3.02 4.38
N PHE A 120 -3.79 -3.37 4.20
CA PHE A 120 -2.74 -3.02 5.15
C PHE A 120 -2.56 -1.50 5.28
N VAL A 121 -2.40 -0.79 4.17
CA VAL A 121 -2.09 0.64 4.19
C VAL A 121 -3.29 1.48 4.65
N LEU A 122 -4.44 1.36 3.98
CA LEU A 122 -5.61 2.19 4.27
C LEU A 122 -6.39 1.70 5.49
N GLY A 123 -6.40 0.39 5.74
CA GLY A 123 -7.09 -0.19 6.90
C GLY A 123 -6.31 0.01 8.20
N MET A 124 -4.98 -0.18 8.19
CA MET A 124 -4.21 -0.11 9.44
C MET A 124 -3.65 1.28 9.75
N LEU A 125 -3.34 2.16 8.80
CA LEU A 125 -2.74 3.45 9.16
C LEU A 125 -3.80 4.51 9.53
N PRO A 126 -3.68 5.22 10.66
CA PRO A 126 -4.62 6.28 11.09
C PRO A 126 -4.39 7.56 10.28
N LEU A 127 -4.64 7.51 8.98
CA LEU A 127 -4.40 8.61 8.05
C LEU A 127 -5.58 9.58 8.04
N SER A 128 -5.37 10.77 7.48
CA SER A 128 -6.50 11.66 7.20
C SER A 128 -7.26 11.18 5.95
N PHE A 129 -8.56 11.44 5.84
CA PHE A 129 -9.33 11.08 4.65
C PHE A 129 -8.69 11.57 3.34
N LYS A 130 -8.16 12.80 3.32
CA LYS A 130 -7.47 13.36 2.15
C LYS A 130 -6.24 12.55 1.75
N VAL A 131 -5.44 12.14 2.74
CA VAL A 131 -4.26 11.30 2.50
C VAL A 131 -4.66 9.89 2.05
N SER A 132 -5.68 9.29 2.67
CA SER A 132 -6.21 8.00 2.26
C SER A 132 -6.76 8.03 0.83
N LEU A 133 -7.48 9.09 0.47
CA LEU A 133 -7.98 9.30 -0.89
C LEU A 133 -6.83 9.41 -1.90
N ALA A 134 -5.79 10.19 -1.58
CA ALA A 134 -4.61 10.31 -2.43
C ALA A 134 -3.90 8.96 -2.63
N ILE A 135 -3.78 8.14 -1.59
CA ILE A 135 -3.22 6.79 -1.68
C ILE A 135 -4.12 5.87 -2.52
N ALA A 136 -5.44 5.92 -2.34
CA ALA A 136 -6.37 5.12 -3.13
C ALA A 136 -6.28 5.46 -4.62
N VAL A 137 -6.25 6.76 -4.97
CA VAL A 137 -6.09 7.23 -6.34
C VAL A 137 -4.74 6.82 -6.90
N LEU A 138 -3.65 6.99 -6.13
CA LEU A 138 -2.32 6.54 -6.53
C LEU A 138 -2.31 5.05 -6.88
N THR A 139 -2.80 4.20 -5.98
CA THR A 139 -2.81 2.75 -6.17
C THR A 139 -3.65 2.35 -7.39
N HIS A 140 -4.87 2.90 -7.52
CA HIS A 140 -5.72 2.58 -8.67
C HIS A 140 -5.13 3.07 -9.99
N SER A 141 -4.47 4.23 -9.99
CA SER A 141 -3.82 4.77 -11.18
C SER A 141 -2.61 3.93 -11.60
N VAL A 142 -1.78 3.49 -10.64
CA VAL A 142 -0.65 2.62 -10.93
C VAL A 142 -1.11 1.26 -11.45
N TYR A 143 -2.25 0.74 -10.98
CA TYR A 143 -2.83 -0.48 -11.54
C TYR A 143 -3.41 -0.27 -12.95
N LEU A 144 -4.26 0.75 -13.12
CA LEU A 144 -5.07 0.88 -14.32
C LEU A 144 -4.30 1.45 -15.51
N ILE A 145 -3.48 2.49 -15.30
CA ILE A 145 -2.85 3.23 -16.39
C ILE A 145 -1.89 2.33 -17.21
N PRO A 146 -0.98 1.54 -16.60
CA PRO A 146 -0.09 0.68 -17.37
C PRO A 146 -0.83 -0.38 -18.17
N ILE A 147 -1.90 -0.97 -17.63
CA ILE A 147 -2.76 -1.91 -18.39
C ILE A 147 -3.36 -1.22 -19.62
N LEU A 148 -3.91 -0.01 -19.47
CA LEU A 148 -4.51 0.72 -20.59
C LEU A 148 -3.49 1.11 -21.69
N ILE A 149 -2.22 1.28 -21.33
CA ILE A 149 -1.16 1.70 -22.28
C ILE A 149 -0.48 0.50 -22.94
N PHE A 150 -0.21 -0.56 -22.17
CA PHE A 150 0.67 -1.65 -22.59
C PHE A 150 -0.05 -2.97 -22.92
N ASP A 151 -1.33 -3.11 -22.58
CA ASP A 151 -2.09 -4.35 -22.77
C ASP A 151 -3.14 -4.26 -23.90
N GLN A 152 -3.48 -5.41 -24.49
CA GLN A 152 -4.61 -5.55 -25.40
C GLN A 152 -5.78 -6.22 -24.67
N ILE A 153 -6.80 -5.42 -24.36
CA ILE A 153 -7.95 -5.87 -23.56
C ILE A 153 -8.88 -6.72 -24.43
N ASN A 154 -8.63 -8.02 -24.45
CA ASN A 154 -9.42 -8.99 -25.22
C ASN A 154 -10.58 -9.59 -24.42
N ASN A 155 -10.47 -9.63 -23.08
CA ASN A 155 -11.54 -10.12 -22.20
C ASN A 155 -12.08 -8.98 -21.33
N MET A 156 -13.08 -8.29 -21.87
CA MET A 156 -13.70 -7.14 -21.20
C MET A 156 -14.38 -7.52 -19.88
N GLN A 157 -14.91 -8.74 -19.77
CA GLN A 157 -15.57 -9.22 -18.55
C GLN A 157 -14.57 -9.31 -17.38
N THR A 158 -13.41 -9.93 -17.59
CA THR A 158 -12.38 -10.03 -16.55
C THR A 158 -11.79 -8.66 -16.20
N PHE A 159 -11.53 -7.82 -17.20
CA PHE A 159 -11.03 -6.46 -16.99
C PHE A 159 -11.99 -5.63 -16.12
N PHE A 160 -13.28 -5.61 -16.45
CA PHE A 160 -14.28 -4.91 -15.63
C PHE A 160 -14.42 -5.51 -14.24
N THR A 161 -14.45 -6.83 -14.12
CA THR A 161 -14.60 -7.52 -12.83
C THR A 161 -13.47 -7.16 -11.88
N ASN A 162 -12.22 -7.24 -12.33
CA ASN A 162 -11.04 -6.93 -11.51
C ASN A 162 -11.03 -5.45 -11.07
N ASN A 163 -11.31 -4.52 -11.99
CA ASN A 163 -11.42 -3.09 -11.68
C ASN A 163 -12.57 -2.79 -10.71
N PHE A 164 -13.73 -3.42 -10.91
CA PHE A 164 -14.90 -3.19 -10.08
C PHE A 164 -14.66 -3.66 -8.63
N PHE A 165 -14.04 -4.83 -8.45
CA PHE A 165 -13.69 -5.32 -7.11
C PHE A 165 -12.62 -4.46 -6.45
N LEU A 166 -11.55 -4.09 -7.17
CA LEU A 166 -10.52 -3.21 -6.61
C LEU A 166 -11.10 -1.84 -6.21
N GLY A 167 -11.90 -1.23 -7.09
CA GLY A 167 -12.58 0.03 -6.82
C GLY A 167 -13.53 -0.06 -5.62
N SER A 168 -14.32 -1.13 -5.53
CA SER A 168 -15.24 -1.37 -4.41
C SER A 168 -14.50 -1.49 -3.07
N ILE A 169 -13.35 -2.18 -3.04
CA ILE A 169 -12.52 -2.30 -1.84
C ILE A 169 -11.94 -0.94 -1.45
N LEU A 170 -11.42 -0.16 -2.41
CA LEU A 170 -10.92 1.19 -2.15
C LEU A 170 -12.02 2.09 -1.57
N VAL A 171 -13.21 2.11 -2.18
CA VAL A 171 -14.36 2.88 -1.68
C VAL A 171 -14.75 2.44 -0.27
N THR A 172 -14.78 1.14 -0.01
CA THR A 172 -15.09 0.58 1.32
C THR A 172 -14.08 1.04 2.38
N LEU A 173 -12.78 0.97 2.08
CA LEU A 173 -11.72 1.40 3.00
C LEU A 173 -11.75 2.92 3.22
N LEU A 174 -12.08 3.71 2.21
CA LEU A 174 -12.27 5.16 2.34
C LEU A 174 -13.50 5.50 3.18
N PHE A 175 -14.60 4.78 3.00
CA PHE A 175 -15.81 4.94 3.81
C PHE A 175 -15.53 4.58 5.28
N TRP A 176 -14.87 3.45 5.53
CA TRP A 176 -14.42 3.09 6.87
C TRP A 176 -13.54 4.20 7.46
N ARG A 177 -12.54 4.68 6.71
CA ARG A 177 -11.70 5.81 7.16
C ARG A 177 -12.52 7.04 7.54
N GLN A 178 -13.55 7.38 6.77
CA GLN A 178 -14.42 8.51 7.08
C GLN A 178 -15.22 8.30 8.37
N MET A 179 -15.71 7.08 8.62
CA MET A 179 -16.42 6.75 9.86
C MET A 179 -15.50 6.83 11.08
N ASP A 180 -14.27 6.33 10.95
CA ASP A 180 -13.27 6.33 12.03
C ASP A 180 -12.89 7.76 12.43
N GLN A 181 -12.71 8.65 11.46
CA GLN A 181 -12.42 10.06 11.73
C GLN A 181 -13.56 10.83 12.41
N ARG A 182 -14.81 10.42 12.22
CA ARG A 182 -15.97 11.07 12.87
C ARG A 182 -16.12 10.68 14.35
N ARG A 183 -15.40 9.66 14.82
CA ARG A 183 -15.46 9.15 16.19
C ARG A 183 -14.35 9.69 17.11
N LEU A 184 -13.36 10.37 16.54
CA LEU A 184 -12.25 11.04 17.26
C LEU A 184 -12.56 12.53 17.43
#